data_AF-A0A521Y290-F1
#
_entry.id   AF-A0A521Y290-F1
#
_cell.length_a   1.000
_cell.length_b   1.000
_cell.length_c   1.000
_cell.angle_alpha   90.00
_cell.angle_beta   90.00
_cell.angle_gamma   90.00
#
_symmetry.space_group_name_H-M   'P 1'
#
loop_
_entity.id
_entity.type
_entity.pdbx_description
1 polymer ?
#
loop_
_entity_poly.entity_id
_entity_poly.type
_entity_poly.pdbx_seq_one_letter_code
_entity_poly.pdbx_strand_id
1 'polypeptide(L)'
;MVFSLDQADFIDIHYHANPDLYKRRYSAIEAGKLYQYQKGAVVLKSHLGATSIHASLAQQEGLPVFPSIVLNAISGGIHYRSVLQALCEYQPVF
;
A
#
# COMPACT_ATOMS: atom_id res chain seq x y z
N MET A 1 -6.62 17.76 -3.79
CA MET A 1 -6.73 17.89 -2.32
C MET A 1 -6.07 16.66 -1.74
N VAL A 2 -5.11 16.81 -0.83
CA VAL A 2 -4.35 15.69 -0.26
C VAL A 2 -5.21 15.02 0.82
N PHE A 3 -5.33 13.69 0.79
CA PHE A 3 -6.05 12.93 1.81
C PHE A 3 -5.29 12.97 3.14
N SER A 4 -6.00 13.19 4.24
CA SER A 4 -5.42 13.17 5.58
C SER A 4 -6.08 12.08 6.44
N LEU A 5 -5.27 11.34 7.21
CA LEU A 5 -5.73 10.17 7.98
C LEU A 5 -6.73 10.52 9.10
N ASP A 6 -6.71 11.76 9.60
CA ASP A 6 -7.69 12.29 10.55
C ASP A 6 -9.09 12.45 9.95
N GLN A 7 -9.21 12.42 8.62
CA GLN A 7 -10.48 12.45 7.90
C GLN A 7 -11.04 11.05 7.59
N ALA A 8 -10.31 9.99 7.96
CA ALA A 8 -10.71 8.62 7.71
C ALA A 8 -11.68 8.13 8.79
N ASP A 9 -12.87 7.66 8.40
CA ASP A 9 -13.82 7.00 9.28
C ASP A 9 -13.30 5.62 9.72
N PHE A 10 -12.46 4.99 8.89
CA PHE A 10 -11.83 3.69 9.18
C PHE A 10 -10.54 3.48 8.38
N ILE A 11 -9.72 2.56 8.87
CA ILE A 11 -8.48 2.14 8.21
C ILE A 11 -8.48 0.61 8.11
N ASP A 12 -8.43 0.09 6.89
CA ASP A 12 -8.14 -1.32 6.65
C ASP A 12 -6.62 -1.53 6.63
N ILE A 13 -6.10 -2.25 7.63
CA ILE A 13 -4.67 -2.41 7.85
C ILE A 13 -4.05 -3.57 7.05
N HIS A 14 -4.86 -4.38 6.34
CA HIS A 14 -4.36 -5.53 5.59
C HIS A 14 -5.25 -5.82 4.38
N TYR A 15 -4.99 -5.11 3.27
CA TYR A 15 -5.69 -5.35 2.01
C TYR A 15 -4.77 -5.89 0.92
N HIS A 16 -5.25 -6.88 0.18
CA HIS A 16 -4.54 -7.46 -0.94
C HIS A 16 -5.03 -6.91 -2.28
N ALA A 17 -4.17 -6.15 -2.96
CA ALA A 17 -4.41 -5.62 -4.31
C ALA A 17 -3.47 -6.27 -5.35
N ASN A 18 -3.84 -6.20 -6.62
CA ASN A 18 -2.94 -6.58 -7.72
C ASN A 18 -1.83 -5.53 -7.90
N PRO A 19 -0.63 -5.96 -8.33
CA PRO A 19 -0.15 -7.34 -8.45
C PRO A 19 0.19 -7.98 -7.07
N ASP A 20 -0.07 -9.28 -6.94
CA ASP A 20 0.27 -10.12 -5.79
C ASP A 20 0.49 -11.57 -6.26
N LEU A 21 0.91 -12.47 -5.36
CA LEU A 21 1.05 -13.91 -5.65
C LEU A 21 -0.26 -14.52 -6.17
N TYR A 22 -1.40 -14.04 -5.70
CA TYR A 22 -2.73 -14.46 -6.14
C TYR A 22 -3.43 -13.34 -6.89
N LYS A 23 -4.25 -13.70 -7.89
CA LYS A 23 -5.10 -12.74 -8.59
C LYS A 23 -6.04 -12.05 -7.60
N ARG A 24 -5.99 -10.72 -7.55
CA ARG A 24 -6.88 -9.88 -6.72
C ARG A 24 -7.98 -9.25 -7.55
N ARG A 25 -8.99 -8.78 -6.85
CA ARG A 25 -10.15 -8.15 -7.46
C ARG A 25 -9.83 -6.76 -8.01
N TYR A 26 -9.00 -6.01 -7.29
CA TYR A 26 -8.66 -4.62 -7.58
C TYR A 26 -7.14 -4.41 -7.57
N SER A 27 -6.68 -3.47 -8.38
CA SER A 27 -5.37 -2.84 -8.26
C SER A 27 -5.32 -1.86 -7.07
N ALA A 28 -4.13 -1.38 -6.71
CA ALA A 28 -3.95 -0.36 -5.67
C ALA A 28 -4.77 0.91 -5.94
N ILE A 29 -4.83 1.35 -7.20
CA ILE A 29 -5.56 2.56 -7.62
C ILE A 29 -7.07 2.33 -7.51
N GLU A 30 -7.59 1.19 -7.99
CA GLU A 30 -9.01 0.87 -7.90
C GLU A 30 -9.47 0.74 -6.45
N ALA A 31 -8.67 0.05 -5.61
CA ALA A 31 -8.93 -0.03 -4.18
C ALA A 31 -8.94 1.37 -3.56
N GLY A 32 -7.92 2.20 -3.80
CA GLY A 32 -7.83 3.56 -3.26
C GLY A 32 -9.06 4.41 -3.57
N LYS A 33 -9.60 4.34 -4.79
CA LYS A 33 -10.85 5.02 -5.17
C LYS A 33 -12.06 4.54 -4.35
N LEU A 34 -12.17 3.24 -4.11
CA LEU A 34 -13.26 2.66 -3.31
C LEU A 34 -13.17 3.04 -1.83
N TYR A 35 -11.97 3.05 -1.26
CA TYR A 35 -11.76 3.49 0.13
C TYR A 35 -12.03 4.99 0.26
N GLN A 36 -11.52 5.82 -0.66
CA GLN A 36 -11.79 7.26 -0.65
C GLN A 36 -13.29 7.58 -0.71
N TYR A 37 -14.05 6.89 -1.58
CA TYR A 37 -15.51 7.04 -1.67
C TYR A 37 -16.22 6.74 -0.36
N GLN A 38 -15.70 5.78 0.43
CA GLN A 38 -16.23 5.39 1.73
C GLN A 38 -15.62 6.19 2.89
N LYS A 39 -14.82 7.23 2.62
CA LYS A 39 -14.03 7.97 3.63
C LYS A 39 -13.12 7.05 4.47
N GLY A 40 -12.61 5.99 3.86
CA GLY A 40 -11.66 5.07 4.46
C GLY A 40 -10.26 5.24 3.90
N ALA A 41 -9.30 4.63 4.59
CA ALA A 41 -7.94 4.42 4.12
C ALA A 41 -7.58 2.93 4.09
N VAL A 42 -6.55 2.58 3.33
CA VAL A 42 -6.12 1.20 3.16
C VAL A 42 -4.61 1.04 3.19
N VAL A 43 -4.12 0.05 3.94
CA VAL A 43 -2.74 -0.42 3.92
C VAL A 43 -2.67 -1.67 3.04
N LEU A 44 -1.87 -1.59 1.98
CA LEU A 44 -1.68 -2.70 1.05
C LEU A 44 -0.74 -3.75 1.65
N LYS A 45 -1.01 -5.02 1.37
CA LYS A 45 -0.13 -6.15 1.66
C LYS A 45 0.10 -6.99 0.41
N SER A 46 1.32 -7.50 0.27
CA SER A 46 1.71 -8.48 -0.77
C SER A 46 2.33 -9.73 -0.15
N HIS A 47 2.26 -10.87 -0.83
CA HIS A 47 3.03 -12.08 -0.48
C HIS A 47 4.48 -12.02 -0.98
N LEU A 48 4.76 -11.13 -1.94
CA LEU A 48 5.99 -11.13 -2.72
C LEU A 48 7.02 -10.12 -2.21
N GLY A 49 6.61 -9.05 -1.53
CA GLY A 49 7.53 -8.01 -1.09
C GLY A 49 6.83 -6.76 -0.59
N ALA A 50 7.54 -5.63 -0.67
CA ALA A 50 7.01 -4.32 -0.32
C ALA A 50 5.94 -3.86 -1.30
N THR A 51 5.02 -3.03 -0.82
CA THR A 51 4.00 -2.38 -1.66
C THR A 51 4.24 -0.89 -1.83
N SER A 52 5.45 -0.42 -1.52
CA SER A 52 5.89 0.99 -1.57
C SER A 52 5.61 1.64 -2.92
N ILE A 53 5.97 0.99 -4.03
CA ILE A 53 5.77 1.53 -5.38
C ILE A 53 4.27 1.71 -5.67
N HIS A 54 3.46 0.69 -5.40
CA HIS A 54 2.01 0.73 -5.66
C HIS A 54 1.30 1.80 -4.84
N ALA A 55 1.66 1.93 -3.57
CA ALA A 55 1.13 2.98 -2.71
C ALA A 55 1.56 4.36 -3.20
N SER A 56 2.84 4.56 -3.52
CA SER A 56 3.36 5.85 -4.03
C SER A 56 2.61 6.31 -5.29
N LEU A 57 2.38 5.41 -6.24
CA LEU A 57 1.60 5.71 -7.46
C LEU A 57 0.15 6.08 -7.13
N ALA A 58 -0.49 5.37 -6.21
CA ALA A 58 -1.86 5.71 -5.79
C ALA A 58 -1.92 7.04 -5.02
N GLN A 59 -0.93 7.32 -4.18
CA GLN A 59 -0.85 8.57 -3.42
C GLN A 59 -0.61 9.76 -4.35
N GLN A 60 0.19 9.62 -5.42
CA GLN A 60 0.35 10.63 -6.47
C GLN A 60 -0.98 11.01 -7.13
N GLU A 61 -1.95 10.09 -7.18
CA GLU A 61 -3.34 10.32 -7.61
C GLU A 61 -4.25 10.88 -6.50
N GLY A 62 -3.70 11.20 -5.32
CA GLY A 62 -4.43 11.71 -4.16
C GLY A 62 -5.24 10.65 -3.41
N LEU A 63 -4.94 9.35 -3.60
CA LEU A 63 -5.71 8.26 -3.00
C LEU A 63 -5.18 7.85 -1.61
N PRO A 64 -6.07 7.39 -0.70
CA PRO A 64 -5.75 7.04 0.68
C PRO A 64 -5.12 5.65 0.83
N VAL A 65 -4.04 5.40 0.08
CA VAL A 65 -3.39 4.09 -0.02
C VAL A 65 -2.01 4.15 0.61
N PHE A 66 -1.74 3.24 1.53
CA PHE A 66 -0.52 3.20 2.33
C PHE A 66 0.23 1.88 2.08
N PRO A 67 1.58 1.89 2.10
CA PRO A 67 2.33 0.68 1.86
C PRO A 67 2.50 -0.17 3.12
N SER A 68 2.87 -1.43 2.92
CA SER A 68 3.51 -2.27 3.93
C SER A 68 4.72 -2.99 3.33
N ILE A 69 5.49 -3.63 4.22
CA ILE A 69 6.56 -4.55 3.87
C ILE A 69 6.24 -5.92 4.47
N VAL A 70 6.54 -6.98 3.73
CA VAL A 70 6.52 -8.34 4.25
C VAL A 70 7.94 -8.84 4.42
N LEU A 71 8.23 -9.43 5.58
CA LEU A 71 9.55 -9.92 5.99
C LEU A 71 9.55 -11.46 6.07
N ASN A 72 9.09 -12.12 5.00
CA ASN A 72 9.05 -13.57 4.90
C ASN A 72 10.28 -14.09 4.13
N ALA A 73 10.55 -15.39 4.17
CA ALA A 73 11.74 -15.96 3.49
C ALA A 73 11.77 -15.67 1.97
N ILE A 74 10.60 -15.58 1.31
CA ILE A 74 10.49 -15.30 -0.12
C ILE A 74 10.92 -13.85 -0.43
N SER A 75 10.60 -12.90 0.46
CA SER A 75 10.93 -11.47 0.33
C SER A 75 12.24 -11.05 1.05
N GLY A 76 13.07 -12.02 1.44
CA GLY A 76 14.36 -11.79 2.10
C GLY A 76 14.35 -11.85 3.63
N GLY A 77 13.20 -12.09 4.25
CA GLY A 77 13.04 -12.31 5.69
C GLY A 77 13.20 -11.05 6.53
N ILE A 78 13.51 -11.23 7.82
CA ILE A 78 13.89 -10.12 8.70
C ILE A 78 15.34 -9.73 8.39
N HIS A 79 15.52 -9.03 7.27
CA HIS A 79 16.82 -8.57 6.80
C HIS A 79 16.78 -7.06 6.51
N TYR A 80 17.77 -6.32 7.00
CA TYR A 80 17.79 -4.86 6.91
C TYR A 80 17.72 -4.35 5.45
N ARG A 81 18.28 -5.09 4.49
CA ARG A 81 18.20 -4.74 3.06
C ARG A 81 16.78 -4.72 2.53
N SER A 82 15.90 -5.62 2.98
CA SER A 82 14.49 -5.61 2.55
C SER A 82 13.80 -4.33 3.03
N VAL A 83 14.10 -3.90 4.26
CA VAL A 83 13.60 -2.62 4.81
C VAL A 83 14.16 -1.43 4.02
N LEU A 84 15.47 -1.39 3.78
CA LEU A 84 16.11 -0.32 3.01
C LEU A 84 15.54 -0.21 1.60
N GLN A 85 15.36 -1.34 0.91
CA GLN A 85 14.76 -1.33 -0.43
C GLN A 85 13.35 -0.75 -0.40
N ALA A 86 12.50 -1.20 0.52
CA ALA A 86 11.13 -0.69 0.65
C ALA A 86 11.09 0.81 0.95
N LEU A 87 12.05 1.33 1.73
CA LEU A 87 12.20 2.76 2.00
C LEU A 87 12.67 3.53 0.75
N CYS A 88 13.64 2.99 0.00
CA CYS A 88 14.10 3.61 -1.26
C CYS A 88 13.00 3.66 -2.34
N GLU A 89 12.12 2.66 -2.36
CA GLU A 89 10.97 2.59 -3.28
C GLU A 89 9.80 3.49 -2.87
N TYR A 90 9.74 3.93 -1.61
CA TYR A 90 8.62 4.71 -1.11
C TYR A 90 8.80 6.19 -1.40
N GLN A 91 7.87 6.77 -2.16
CA GLN A 91 7.84 8.18 -2.53
C GLN A 91 6.50 8.80 -2.10
N PRO A 92 6.33 9.06 -0.79
CA PRO A 92 5.10 9.68 -0.28
C PRO A 92 4.93 11.10 -0.80
N VAL A 93 3.67 11.50 -0.97
CA VAL A 93 3.29 12.88 -1.36
C VAL A 93 2.63 13.67 -0.22
N PHE A 94 2.66 13.14 1.00
CA PHE A 94 2.19 13.80 2.22
C PHE A 94 3.14 13.57 3.38
#